data_AF-A0A7Y0KDW4-F1
#
_entry.id   AF-A0A7Y0KDW4-F1
#
_cell.length_a   1.000
_cell.length_b   1.000
_cell.length_c   1.000
_cell.angle_alpha   90.00
_cell.angle_beta   90.00
_cell.angle_gamma   90.00
#
_symmetry.space_group_name_H-M   'P 1'
#
loop_
_entity.id
_entity.type
_entity.pdbx_description
1 polymer ?
#
loop_
_entity_poly.entity_id
_entity_poly.type
_entity_poly.pdbx_seq_one_letter_code
_entity_poly.pdbx_strand_id
1 'polypeptide(L)'
;MNISIQQLLAKIEDQLAEAKTSNSDARIRERVYAIKSLCELVLEQEGIQGVTYQQPVQQPTFQAVQAPLTIPKQTIQTQTNKIKMEEGNGDSLFDF
;
A
#
# COMPACT_ATOMS: atom_id res chain seq x y z
N MET A 1 -4.07 -10.96 2.90
CA MET A 1 -4.10 -12.39 3.29
C MET A 1 -3.81 -12.43 4.79
N ASN A 2 -4.77 -12.77 5.64
CA ASN A 2 -4.56 -12.83 7.09
C ASN A 2 -4.12 -14.24 7.48
N ILE A 3 -2.83 -14.53 7.39
CA ILE A 3 -2.22 -15.75 7.92
C ILE A 3 -1.61 -15.43 9.29
N SER A 4 -1.92 -16.23 10.30
CA SER A 4 -1.36 -16.02 11.65
C SER A 4 0.09 -16.51 11.72
N ILE A 5 0.86 -15.96 12.67
CA ILE A 5 2.24 -16.40 12.93
C ILE A 5 2.30 -17.93 13.16
N GLN A 6 1.35 -18.48 13.92
CA GLN A 6 1.28 -19.94 14.14
C GLN A 6 1.16 -20.75 12.84
N GLN A 7 0.38 -20.27 11.87
CA GLN A 7 0.26 -20.92 10.56
C GLN A 7 1.54 -20.80 9.74
N LEU A 8 2.28 -19.69 9.86
CA LEU A 8 3.58 -19.53 9.22
C LEU A 8 4.63 -20.47 9.82
N LEU A 9 4.65 -20.61 11.16
CA LEU A 9 5.54 -21.55 11.84
C LEU A 9 5.26 -23.00 11.43
N ALA A 10 3.99 -23.41 11.34
CA ALA A 10 3.64 -24.74 10.83
C ALA A 10 4.15 -24.97 9.40
N LYS A 11 4.06 -23.96 8.52
CA LYS A 11 4.61 -24.05 7.15
C LYS A 11 6.14 -24.16 7.13
N ILE A 12 6.84 -23.52 8.05
CA ILE A 12 8.29 -23.65 8.19
C ILE A 12 8.64 -25.09 8.56
N GLU A 13 7.90 -25.71 9.48
CA GLU A 13 8.08 -27.12 9.86
C GLU A 13 7.88 -28.06 8.67
N ASP A 14 6.84 -27.86 7.87
CA ASP A 14 6.58 -28.64 6.66
C ASP A 14 7.76 -28.53 5.67
N GLN A 15 8.21 -27.31 5.37
CA GLN A 15 9.34 -27.10 4.45
C GLN A 15 10.64 -27.72 4.98
N LEU A 16 10.85 -27.68 6.30
CA LEU A 16 12.01 -28.31 6.93
C LEU A 16 11.95 -29.84 6.83
N ALA A 17 10.78 -30.45 7.03
CA ALA A 17 10.58 -31.88 6.88
C ALA A 17 10.84 -32.33 5.42
N GLU A 18 10.35 -31.57 4.44
CA GLU A 18 10.62 -31.82 3.02
C GLU A 18 12.11 -31.68 2.68
N ALA A 19 12.80 -30.67 3.22
CA ALA A 19 14.24 -30.49 3.01
C ALA A 19 15.03 -31.68 3.56
N LYS A 20 14.70 -32.16 4.76
CA LYS A 20 15.39 -33.29 5.42
C LYS A 20 15.22 -34.61 4.69
N THR A 21 14.10 -34.79 3.99
CA THR A 21 13.79 -36.03 3.26
C THR A 21 14.20 -35.99 1.79
N SER A 22 14.66 -34.83 1.31
CA SER A 22 15.11 -34.66 -0.07
C SER A 22 16.51 -35.23 -0.30
N ASN A 23 16.68 -35.97 -1.40
CA ASN A 23 17.99 -36.47 -1.86
C ASN A 23 18.63 -35.57 -2.93
N SER A 24 18.07 -34.38 -3.18
CA SER A 24 18.58 -33.44 -4.18
C SER A 24 18.95 -32.12 -3.51
N ASP A 25 20.21 -31.73 -3.64
CA ASP A 25 20.74 -30.45 -3.16
C ASP A 25 19.96 -29.25 -3.71
N ALA A 26 19.52 -29.30 -4.96
CA ALA A 26 18.71 -28.26 -5.57
C ALA A 26 17.38 -28.08 -4.81
N ARG A 27 16.67 -29.19 -4.56
CA ARG A 27 15.42 -29.17 -3.78
C ARG A 27 15.65 -28.75 -2.33
N ILE A 28 16.75 -29.17 -1.70
CA ILE A 28 17.10 -28.72 -0.35
C ILE A 28 17.24 -27.19 -0.34
N ARG A 29 17.98 -26.62 -1.30
CA ARG A 29 18.14 -25.16 -1.42
C ARG A 29 16.81 -24.46 -1.65
N GLU A 30 15.96 -24.98 -2.53
CA GLU A 30 14.60 -24.43 -2.77
C GLU A 30 13.79 -24.38 -1.47
N ARG A 31 13.76 -25.46 -0.69
CA ARG A 31 13.06 -25.50 0.60
C ARG A 31 13.65 -24.52 1.62
N VAL A 32 14.98 -24.38 1.65
CA VAL A 32 15.65 -23.40 2.51
C VAL A 32 15.30 -21.96 2.12
N TYR A 33 15.22 -21.64 0.81
CA TYR A 33 14.75 -20.33 0.36
C TYR A 33 13.29 -20.07 0.77
N ALA A 34 12.42 -21.07 0.67
CA ALA A 34 11.04 -20.95 1.14
C ALA A 34 10.98 -20.67 2.66
N ILE A 35 11.77 -21.39 3.46
CA ILE A 35 11.89 -21.15 4.90
C ILE A 35 12.36 -19.72 5.18
N LYS A 36 13.41 -19.25 4.49
CA LYS A 36 13.91 -17.87 4.63
C LYS A 36 12.79 -16.85 4.40
N SER A 37 12.05 -16.96 3.30
CA SER A 37 10.96 -16.04 3.00
C SER A 37 9.82 -16.10 4.02
N LEU A 38 9.51 -17.28 4.56
CA LEU A 38 8.52 -17.41 5.64
C LEU A 38 8.98 -16.71 6.92
N CYS A 39 10.26 -16.81 7.28
CA CYS A 39 10.83 -16.10 8.42
C CYS A 39 10.80 -14.57 8.21
N GLU A 40 11.14 -14.10 7.01
CA GLU A 40 11.06 -12.67 6.67
C GLU A 40 9.63 -12.15 6.85
N LEU A 41 8.62 -12.88 6.37
CA LEU A 41 7.21 -12.51 6.53
C LEU A 41 6.77 -12.45 8.00
N VAL A 42 7.26 -13.35 8.85
CA VAL A 42 6.97 -13.32 10.30
C VAL A 42 7.51 -12.04 10.94
N LEU A 43 8.75 -11.67 10.61
CA LEU A 43 9.42 -10.47 11.14
C LEU A 43 8.78 -9.18 10.61
N GLU A 44 8.29 -9.17 9.38
CA GLU A 44 7.58 -8.03 8.80
C GLU A 44 6.20 -7.78 9.44
N GLN A 45 5.48 -8.83 9.87
CA GLN A 45 4.18 -8.69 10.52
C GLN A 45 4.24 -7.97 11.87
N GLU A 46 5.36 -8.05 12.58
CA GLU A 46 5.55 -7.32 13.85
C GLU A 46 5.58 -5.79 13.64
N GLY A 47 5.92 -5.32 12.43
CA GLY A 47 5.94 -3.90 12.07
C GLY A 47 4.57 -3.28 11.73
N ILE A 48 3.54 -4.08 11.47
CA ILE A 48 2.22 -3.60 10.98
C ILE A 48 1.17 -3.45 12.10
N GLN A 49 1.46 -3.91 13.32
CA GLN A 49 0.55 -3.74 14.47
C GLN A 49 0.50 -2.30 15.02
N GLY A 50 1.24 -1.36 14.42
CA GLY A 50 1.32 0.05 14.82
C GLY A 50 0.54 1.04 13.94
N VAL A 51 -0.43 0.62 13.12
CA VAL A 51 -1.25 1.57 12.37
C VAL A 51 -2.31 2.16 13.31
N THR A 52 -1.91 3.19 14.05
CA THR A 52 -2.82 4.06 14.79
C THR A 52 -3.84 4.60 13.79
N TYR A 53 -5.10 4.20 13.93
CA TYR A 53 -6.22 4.82 13.23
C TYR A 53 -6.16 6.33 13.48
N GLN A 54 -5.78 7.10 12.47
CA GLN A 54 -5.84 8.55 12.56
C GLN A 54 -7.32 8.92 12.70
N GLN A 55 -7.68 9.43 13.89
CA GLN A 55 -9.00 10.01 14.08
C GLN A 55 -9.19 11.15 13.07
N PRO A 56 -10.37 11.28 12.46
CA PRO A 56 -10.65 12.40 11.59
C PRO A 56 -10.56 13.70 12.42
N VAL A 57 -9.55 14.51 12.12
CA VAL A 57 -9.43 15.88 12.62
C VAL A 57 -10.69 16.65 12.24
N GLN A 58 -11.47 17.07 13.24
CA GLN A 58 -12.63 17.93 13.03
C GLN A 58 -12.16 19.27 12.47
N GLN A 59 -12.53 19.56 11.23
CA GLN A 59 -12.31 20.87 10.63
C GLN A 59 -13.20 21.90 11.36
N PRO A 60 -12.67 23.06 11.78
CA PRO A 60 -13.52 24.12 12.31
C PRO A 60 -14.38 24.68 11.18
N THR A 61 -15.70 24.52 11.30
CA THR A 61 -16.67 25.17 10.42
C THR A 61 -16.70 26.66 10.75
N PHE A 62 -16.18 27.49 9.87
CA PHE A 62 -16.37 28.94 9.93
C PHE A 62 -17.85 29.26 9.68
N GLN A 63 -18.54 29.80 10.69
CA GLN A 63 -19.88 30.35 10.52
C GLN A 63 -19.77 31.67 9.75
N ALA A 64 -20.13 31.64 8.47
CA ALA A 64 -20.31 32.84 7.67
C ALA A 64 -21.56 33.58 8.17
N VAL A 65 -21.36 34.76 8.77
CA VAL A 65 -22.43 35.70 9.10
C VAL A 65 -23.04 36.20 7.80
N GLN A 66 -24.26 35.75 7.48
CA GLN A 66 -24.99 36.21 6.29
C GLN A 66 -25.62 37.57 6.58
N ALA A 67 -25.04 38.64 6.02
CA ALA A 67 -25.73 39.91 5.87
C ALA A 67 -26.65 39.82 4.62
N PRO A 68 -27.95 40.14 4.72
CA PRO A 68 -28.83 40.12 3.55
C PRO A 68 -28.60 41.38 2.70
N LEU A 69 -27.86 41.23 1.60
CA LEU A 69 -27.79 42.24 0.55
C LEU A 69 -28.69 41.82 -0.61
N THR A 70 -29.72 42.62 -0.81
CA THR A 70 -30.73 42.54 -1.86
C THR A 70 -30.10 42.63 -3.25
N ILE A 71 -30.41 41.64 -4.10
CA ILE A 71 -29.99 41.57 -5.51
C ILE A 71 -30.85 42.53 -6.36
N PRO A 72 -30.28 43.20 -7.37
CA PRO A 72 -30.75 42.85 -8.72
C PRO A 72 -29.60 42.65 -9.75
N LYS A 73 -29.70 41.51 -10.45
CA LYS A 73 -29.38 41.19 -11.85
C LYS A 73 -28.20 41.92 -12.51
N GLN A 74 -27.20 41.15 -12.96
CA GLN A 74 -26.75 41.16 -14.36
C GLN A 74 -25.87 39.94 -14.70
N THR A 75 -26.06 39.48 -15.92
CA THR A 75 -25.48 38.33 -16.62
C THR A 75 -23.95 38.43 -16.75
N ILE A 76 -23.21 37.32 -16.73
CA ILE A 76 -22.05 37.06 -17.61
C ILE A 76 -21.61 35.58 -17.46
N GLN A 77 -21.47 34.92 -18.61
CA GLN A 77 -20.94 33.58 -18.82
C GLN A 77 -19.46 33.52 -18.43
N THR A 78 -19.04 32.48 -17.70
CA THR A 78 -17.63 32.12 -17.58
C THR A 78 -17.44 30.63 -17.88
N GLN A 79 -17.07 30.37 -19.12
CA GLN A 79 -16.36 29.16 -19.50
C GLN A 79 -15.00 29.19 -18.79
N THR A 80 -14.66 28.17 -18.00
CA THR A 80 -13.27 27.95 -17.57
C THR A 80 -12.82 26.60 -18.10
N ASN A 81 -11.86 26.71 -19.03
CA ASN A 81 -11.23 25.64 -19.76
C ASN A 81 -10.63 24.58 -18.83
N LYS A 82 -10.81 23.32 -19.23
CA LYS A 82 -10.12 22.15 -18.70
C LYS A 82 -8.60 22.38 -18.81
N ILE A 83 -7.92 22.22 -17.68
CA ILE A 83 -6.45 22.26 -17.57
C ILE A 83 -5.89 21.09 -18.40
N LYS A 84 -5.12 21.39 -19.44
CA LYS A 84 -4.38 20.41 -20.25
C LYS A 84 -3.11 20.03 -19.47
N MET A 85 -3.00 18.78 -19.01
CA MET A 85 -1.72 18.22 -18.56
C MET A 85 -0.93 17.86 -19.82
N GLU A 86 0.19 18.54 -20.01
CA GLU A 86 1.16 18.24 -21.06
C GLU A 86 2.08 17.11 -20.59
N GLU A 87 1.98 15.97 -21.29
CA GLU A 87 3.10 15.16 -21.77
C GLU A 87 4.18 14.75 -20.75
N GLY A 88 3.88 13.68 -20.02
CA GLY A 88 4.89 12.80 -19.42
C GLY A 88 5.16 11.58 -20.31
N ASN A 89 6.42 11.12 -20.29
CA ASN A 89 7.04 9.97 -20.96
C ASN A 89 7.64 10.30 -22.34
N GLY A 90 8.92 10.11 -22.60
CA GLY A 90 9.97 9.46 -21.85
C GLY A 90 11.14 9.30 -22.79
N ASP A 91 12.34 9.66 -22.34
CA ASP A 91 13.54 9.30 -23.07
C ASP A 91 14.69 9.08 -22.09
N SER A 92 15.50 8.07 -22.39
CA SER A 92 16.63 7.54 -21.61
C SER A 92 16.29 6.64 -20.41
N LEU A 93 16.68 5.35 -20.49
CA LEU A 93 17.93 4.86 -19.85
C LEU A 93 18.20 3.34 -20.03
N PHE A 94 17.91 2.75 -21.19
CA PHE A 94 18.46 1.42 -21.52
C PHE A 94 19.48 1.57 -22.65
N ASP A 95 20.74 1.73 -22.26
CA ASP A 95 21.92 1.54 -23.11
C ASP A 95 22.22 0.03 -23.12
N PHE A 96 22.20 -0.59 -24.30
CA PHE A 96 22.44 -2.02 -24.51
C PHE A 96 23.85 -2.27 -25.04
#